data_AF-A0ABD0TJB7-F1
#
_entry.id   AF-A0ABD0TJB7-F1
#
_cell.length_a   1.000
_cell.length_b   1.000
_cell.length_c   1.000
_cell.angle_alpha   90.00
_cell.angle_beta   90.00
_cell.angle_gamma   90.00
#
_symmetry.space_group_name_H-M   'P 1'
#
loop_
_entity.id
_entity.type
_entity.pdbx_description
1 polymer ?
#
loop_
_entity_poly.entity_id
_entity_poly.type
_entity_poly.pdbx_seq_one_letter_code
_entity_poly.pdbx_strand_id
1 'polypeptide(L)'
;MKKNRNCESGWWVVLLTATLAAPVLGEASAGLFNAKLKQVITSSTLKWNNLKKEAMDTYVIGAESPQGPIYLCRARHEGDMLLGQLRPEYTSCAVSGSKSYDVFEVLQNIENASLITWKPWLRFSPKPSGGILVDSSVDSVFIGRAKAESGFSHNIGRIAYDFAIGKLLTFDDKNNEITETQGEILIEVEPVSYKIEDVELDLTTEQVRSSDPEIFGERVLSNVESTAATSTAAIEYEFNYSVSWGHGHGIGIGLNTTIEMADGTIYPQIEWANPFTEKRSKFYNLERYLEPGTACNVTFRGNRTERDVQYTGKLTTYYNDHDPRSRQMRGERTEITLEVEAVYGEIYFIGNNSLVPTTTTTTTTTTTTTTTTAAPTEPTESDKNNIPIEIMQPNQPGEIDSNNLVDSNMDKAQPDKEQNIKNAIVGPLGSKPNDANMRIISLTLFIPVFALLL
;
A
#
# COMPACT_ATOMS: atom_id res chain seq x y z
N MET A 1 59.38 -42.74 -13.88
CA MET A 1 59.02 -41.32 -13.70
C MET A 1 57.60 -41.12 -14.20
N LYS A 2 56.63 -41.03 -13.29
CA LYS A 2 55.21 -40.74 -13.60
C LYS A 2 55.03 -39.23 -13.63
N LYS A 3 54.45 -38.69 -14.70
CA LYS A 3 54.12 -37.27 -14.83
C LYS A 3 52.60 -37.15 -14.95
N ASN A 4 51.96 -36.78 -13.84
CA ASN A 4 50.56 -36.35 -13.82
C ASN A 4 50.47 -34.96 -14.48
N ARG A 5 49.49 -34.78 -15.38
CA ARG A 5 49.04 -33.46 -15.82
C ARG A 5 47.57 -33.34 -15.44
N ASN A 6 47.31 -32.52 -14.43
CA ASN A 6 45.99 -31.96 -14.14
C ASN A 6 45.73 -30.82 -15.13
N CYS A 7 44.56 -30.81 -15.74
CA CYS A 7 44.03 -29.67 -16.47
C CYS A 7 42.54 -29.55 -16.12
N GLU A 8 42.24 -28.86 -15.03
CA GLU A 8 40.90 -28.38 -14.70
C GLU A 8 41.02 -26.89 -14.36
N SER A 9 40.67 -26.02 -15.31
CA SER A 9 40.19 -24.67 -15.01
C SER A 9 39.68 -24.04 -16.30
N GLY A 10 38.37 -23.87 -16.44
CA GLY A 10 37.83 -23.18 -17.62
C GLY A 10 36.32 -23.07 -17.74
N TRP A 11 35.54 -23.39 -16.71
CA TRP A 11 34.07 -23.39 -16.80
C TRP A 11 33.33 -22.44 -15.85
N TRP A 12 34.06 -21.65 -15.05
CA TRP A 12 33.44 -20.65 -14.15
C TRP A 12 33.32 -19.25 -14.77
N VAL A 13 33.94 -18.99 -15.93
CA VAL A 13 33.94 -17.64 -16.55
C VAL A 13 32.72 -17.39 -17.44
N VAL A 14 32.02 -18.45 -17.91
CA VAL A 14 30.85 -18.28 -18.80
C VAL A 14 29.55 -17.99 -18.03
N LEU A 15 29.48 -18.33 -16.74
CA LEU A 15 28.29 -18.10 -15.93
C LEU A 15 28.20 -16.68 -15.32
N LEU A 16 29.28 -15.89 -15.40
CA LEU A 16 29.34 -14.53 -14.86
C LEU A 16 29.09 -13.42 -15.89
N THR A 17 28.95 -13.78 -17.17
CA THR A 17 28.60 -12.83 -18.25
C THR A 17 27.14 -12.94 -18.71
N ALA A 18 26.42 -14.01 -18.36
CA ALA A 18 25.03 -14.22 -18.74
C ALA A 18 23.99 -13.61 -17.77
N THR A 19 24.41 -13.10 -16.61
CA THR A 19 23.52 -12.45 -15.61
C THR A 19 23.46 -10.92 -15.73
N LEU A 20 24.17 -10.31 -16.69
CA LEU A 20 24.17 -8.85 -16.91
C LEU A 20 23.26 -8.38 -18.07
N ALA A 21 22.48 -9.28 -18.67
CA ALA A 21 21.56 -8.96 -19.76
C ALA A 21 20.10 -9.31 -19.45
N ALA A 22 19.70 -9.34 -18.17
CA ALA A 22 18.32 -9.02 -17.87
C ALA A 22 18.18 -7.51 -18.14
N PRO A 23 17.42 -7.04 -19.15
CA PRO A 23 17.01 -5.66 -19.14
C PRO A 23 16.26 -5.51 -17.81
N VAL A 24 16.86 -4.74 -16.90
CA VAL A 24 16.10 -4.14 -15.82
C VAL A 24 15.08 -3.28 -16.55
N LEU A 25 13.91 -3.87 -16.84
CA LEU A 25 12.67 -3.18 -17.15
C LEU A 25 12.29 -2.44 -15.85
N GLY A 26 13.14 -1.49 -15.46
CA GLY A 26 12.84 -0.57 -14.39
C GLY A 26 11.66 0.24 -14.90
N GLU A 27 10.56 0.20 -14.15
CA GLU A 27 9.43 1.08 -14.41
C GLU A 27 9.96 2.51 -14.49
N ALA A 28 9.96 3.07 -15.70
CA ALA A 28 10.61 4.34 -15.95
C ALA A 28 9.63 5.46 -15.55
N SER A 29 9.67 5.80 -14.26
CA SER A 29 8.96 6.96 -13.73
C SER A 29 9.28 8.24 -14.54
N ALA A 30 8.29 9.13 -14.70
CA ALA A 30 8.51 10.37 -15.43
C ALA A 30 9.24 11.40 -14.56
N GLY A 31 10.15 12.16 -15.16
CA GLY A 31 10.83 13.27 -14.49
C GLY A 31 9.97 14.53 -14.49
N LEU A 32 10.02 15.27 -13.38
CA LEU A 32 9.44 16.61 -13.22
C LEU A 32 10.53 17.58 -12.79
N PHE A 33 10.48 18.82 -13.29
CA PHE A 33 11.39 19.86 -12.83
C PHE A 33 10.84 20.54 -11.58
N ASN A 34 11.61 20.57 -10.50
CA ASN A 34 11.29 21.34 -9.32
C ASN A 34 12.01 22.70 -9.37
N ALA A 35 11.27 23.79 -9.58
CA ALA A 35 11.86 25.10 -9.73
C ALA A 35 12.47 25.66 -8.43
N LYS A 36 11.95 25.24 -7.26
CA LYS A 36 12.46 25.66 -5.95
C LYS A 36 13.82 25.03 -5.66
N LEU A 37 13.95 23.74 -5.92
CA LEU A 37 15.16 22.94 -5.69
C LEU A 37 16.14 22.98 -6.87
N LYS A 38 15.71 23.49 -8.03
CA LYS A 38 16.47 23.51 -9.30
C LYS A 38 16.99 22.13 -9.72
N GLN A 39 16.19 21.08 -9.47
CA GLN A 39 16.56 19.71 -9.76
C GLN A 39 15.39 18.96 -10.41
N VAL A 40 15.70 17.86 -11.08
CA VAL A 40 14.70 16.89 -11.56
C VAL A 40 14.31 15.99 -10.39
N ILE A 41 13.00 15.83 -10.21
CA ILE A 41 12.41 14.89 -9.25
C ILE A 41 11.56 13.86 -10.02
N THR A 42 11.25 12.75 -9.36
CA THR A 42 10.42 11.70 -9.94
C THR A 42 8.94 11.98 -9.65
N SER A 43 8.08 11.89 -10.68
CA SER A 43 6.63 11.90 -10.49
C SER A 43 6.14 10.59 -9.88
N SER A 44 5.21 10.68 -8.92
CA SER A 44 4.50 9.53 -8.36
C SER A 44 3.19 9.21 -9.09
N THR A 45 2.76 10.08 -10.01
CA THR A 45 1.50 9.97 -10.76
C THR A 45 1.73 9.68 -12.24
N LEU A 46 2.94 9.95 -12.76
CA LEU A 46 3.29 9.81 -14.16
C LEU A 46 4.38 8.78 -14.38
N LYS A 47 4.20 7.94 -15.40
CA LYS A 47 5.21 6.96 -15.81
C LYS A 47 5.26 6.78 -17.31
N TRP A 48 6.42 6.36 -17.79
CA TRP A 48 6.60 5.83 -19.13
C TRP A 48 6.39 4.33 -19.09
N ASN A 49 5.47 3.85 -19.91
CA ASN A 49 5.04 2.45 -19.90
C ASN A 49 4.95 1.91 -21.32
N ASN A 50 5.07 0.59 -21.48
CA ASN A 50 4.83 -0.05 -22.77
C ASN A 50 3.37 0.17 -23.20
N LEU A 51 3.14 0.19 -24.51
CA LEU A 51 1.80 0.30 -25.07
C LEU A 51 0.92 -0.88 -24.63
N LYS A 52 -0.17 -0.56 -23.94
CA LYS A 52 -1.23 -1.47 -23.48
C LYS A 52 -2.57 -0.88 -23.92
N LYS A 53 -3.31 -1.61 -24.75
CA LYS A 53 -4.62 -1.15 -25.27
C LYS A 53 -5.64 -0.88 -24.15
N GLU A 54 -5.51 -1.58 -23.04
CA GLU A 54 -6.37 -1.44 -21.85
C GLU A 54 -6.16 -0.11 -21.11
N ALA A 55 -5.04 0.58 -21.32
CA ALA A 55 -4.64 1.78 -20.56
C ALA A 55 -4.78 3.07 -21.37
N MET A 56 -5.45 3.04 -22.53
CA MET A 56 -5.50 4.17 -23.48
C MET A 56 -6.22 5.41 -22.94
N ASP A 57 -7.14 5.21 -21.99
CA ASP A 57 -7.86 6.26 -21.26
C ASP A 57 -6.98 7.01 -20.24
N THR A 58 -5.84 6.42 -19.87
CA THR A 58 -4.85 7.00 -18.94
C THR A 58 -3.64 7.59 -19.66
N TYR A 59 -3.52 7.45 -20.98
CA TYR A 59 -2.41 8.01 -21.73
C TYR A 59 -2.55 9.51 -21.94
N VAL A 60 -1.42 10.21 -21.90
CA VAL A 60 -1.39 11.65 -22.03
C VAL A 60 -1.51 12.05 -23.50
N ILE A 61 -2.58 12.79 -23.81
CA ILE A 61 -2.86 13.31 -25.14
C ILE A 61 -1.97 14.54 -25.40
N GLY A 62 -1.12 14.44 -26.41
CA GLY A 62 -0.28 15.53 -26.87
C GLY A 62 -1.00 16.47 -27.84
N ALA A 63 -1.78 15.89 -28.75
CA ALA A 63 -2.53 16.61 -29.77
C ALA A 63 -3.74 15.78 -30.24
N GLU A 64 -4.72 16.45 -30.84
CA GLU A 64 -5.83 15.83 -31.55
C GLU A 64 -5.60 15.78 -33.06
N SER A 65 -6.12 14.73 -33.71
CA SER A 65 -6.19 14.57 -35.17
C SER A 65 -7.61 14.18 -35.62
N PRO A 66 -7.96 14.31 -36.91
CA PRO A 66 -9.25 13.84 -37.44
C PRO A 66 -9.52 12.34 -37.22
N GLN A 67 -8.47 11.53 -37.06
CA GLN A 67 -8.55 10.08 -36.87
C GLN A 67 -8.55 9.67 -35.39
N GLY A 68 -8.37 10.62 -34.46
CA GLY A 68 -8.33 10.36 -33.02
C GLY A 68 -7.17 11.05 -32.30
N PRO A 69 -7.01 10.78 -31.00
CA PRO A 69 -5.98 11.40 -30.19
C PRO A 69 -4.58 10.92 -30.56
N ILE A 70 -3.61 11.83 -30.49
CA ILE A 70 -2.18 11.56 -30.62
C ILE A 70 -1.58 11.58 -29.21
N TYR A 71 -1.05 10.43 -28.79
CA TYR A 71 -0.46 10.28 -27.47
C TYR A 71 1.04 10.57 -27.49
N LEU A 72 1.57 10.96 -26.33
CA LEU A 72 2.99 11.21 -26.14
C LEU A 72 3.74 9.88 -25.97
N CYS A 73 4.70 9.61 -26.85
CA CYS A 73 5.58 8.46 -26.74
C CYS A 73 7.05 8.89 -26.73
N ARG A 74 7.93 7.99 -26.31
CA ARG A 74 9.38 8.17 -26.45
C ARG A 74 10.06 6.88 -26.86
N ALA A 75 11.15 7.00 -27.60
CA ALA A 75 11.94 5.87 -28.07
C ALA A 75 13.43 6.14 -27.86
N ARG A 76 14.21 5.08 -27.62
CA ARG A 76 15.66 5.19 -27.46
C ARG A 76 16.36 5.14 -28.82
N HIS A 77 17.20 6.12 -29.11
CA HIS A 77 18.03 6.16 -30.30
C HIS A 77 19.46 6.56 -29.93
N GLU A 78 20.43 5.70 -30.24
CA GLU A 78 21.86 5.95 -30.00
C GLU A 78 22.22 6.30 -28.54
N GLY A 79 21.38 5.86 -27.58
CA GLY A 79 21.54 6.13 -26.15
C GLY A 79 20.62 7.22 -25.61
N ASP A 80 20.12 8.10 -26.48
CA ASP A 80 19.24 9.20 -26.10
C ASP A 80 17.76 8.81 -26.16
N MET A 81 16.95 9.41 -25.28
CA MET A 81 15.50 9.29 -25.32
C MET A 81 14.89 10.41 -26.18
N LEU A 82 14.26 10.02 -27.29
CA LEU A 82 13.61 10.95 -28.22
C LEU A 82 12.11 10.95 -27.97
N LEU A 83 11.54 12.15 -27.80
CA LEU A 83 10.09 12.34 -27.78
C LEU A 83 9.51 12.12 -29.18
N GLY A 84 8.37 11.47 -29.23
CA GLY A 84 7.61 11.21 -30.44
C GLY A 84 6.10 11.31 -30.25
N GLN A 85 5.41 10.92 -31.31
CA GLN A 85 3.97 10.93 -31.45
C GLN A 85 3.47 9.51 -31.72
N LEU A 86 2.56 9.02 -30.88
CA LEU A 86 1.83 7.78 -31.12
C LEU A 86 0.52 8.13 -31.83
N ARG A 87 0.51 7.94 -33.15
CA ARG A 87 -0.63 8.23 -34.02
C ARG A 87 -1.74 7.15 -33.85
N PRO A 88 -2.98 7.42 -34.28
CA PRO A 88 -4.12 6.49 -34.11
C PRO A 88 -3.98 5.09 -34.72
N GLU A 89 -2.97 4.85 -35.55
CA GLU A 89 -2.67 3.50 -36.05
C GLU A 89 -2.02 2.61 -34.96
N TYR A 90 -1.49 3.21 -33.89
CA TYR A 90 -0.96 2.58 -32.68
C TYR A 90 0.12 1.50 -32.91
N THR A 91 0.86 1.56 -34.02
CA THR A 91 1.90 0.58 -34.35
C THR A 91 3.30 0.99 -33.94
N SER A 92 3.58 2.29 -33.92
CA SER A 92 4.93 2.80 -33.75
C SER A 92 4.96 4.23 -33.20
N CYS A 93 6.08 4.60 -32.58
CA CYS A 93 6.35 5.95 -32.12
C CYS A 93 7.06 6.74 -33.23
N ALA A 94 6.36 7.68 -33.85
CA ALA A 94 6.93 8.56 -34.86
C ALA A 94 7.76 9.65 -34.18
N VAL A 95 9.02 9.79 -34.55
CA VAL A 95 9.89 10.86 -34.05
C VAL A 95 10.26 11.81 -35.18
N SER A 96 10.83 12.93 -34.79
CA SER A 96 11.42 13.91 -35.71
C SER A 96 12.40 13.29 -36.72
N GLY A 97 12.39 13.76 -37.97
CA GLY A 97 13.35 13.33 -39.00
C GLY A 97 12.99 12.04 -39.73
N SER A 98 11.68 11.78 -39.93
CA SER A 98 11.14 10.61 -40.66
C SER A 98 11.49 9.23 -40.08
N LYS A 99 11.97 9.16 -38.83
CA LYS A 99 12.23 7.90 -38.14
C LYS A 99 11.01 7.48 -37.33
N SER A 100 10.80 6.18 -37.24
CA SER A 100 9.73 5.57 -36.45
C SER A 100 10.30 4.35 -35.73
N TYR A 101 9.87 4.13 -34.49
CA TYR A 101 10.36 3.03 -33.66
C TYR A 101 9.20 2.15 -33.20
N ASP A 102 9.36 0.84 -33.34
CA ASP A 102 8.38 -0.15 -32.86
C ASP A 102 8.58 -0.49 -31.38
N VAL A 103 9.77 -0.20 -30.83
CA VAL A 103 10.08 -0.32 -29.40
C VAL A 103 10.06 1.08 -28.80
N PHE A 104 9.03 1.36 -28.01
CA PHE A 104 8.79 2.68 -27.44
C PHE A 104 7.98 2.58 -26.14
N GLU A 105 7.96 3.68 -25.41
CA GLU A 105 7.17 3.87 -24.20
C GLU A 105 6.16 5.00 -24.44
N VAL A 106 5.03 4.96 -23.74
CA VAL A 106 3.95 5.95 -23.80
C VAL A 106 3.81 6.59 -22.42
N LEU A 107 3.62 7.91 -22.38
CA LEU A 107 3.41 8.63 -21.14
C LEU A 107 2.02 8.34 -20.58
N GLN A 108 1.96 7.84 -19.36
CA GLN A 108 0.74 7.43 -18.68
C GLN A 108 0.53 8.25 -17.41
N ASN A 109 -0.70 8.76 -17.22
CA ASN A 109 -1.22 9.29 -15.97
C ASN A 109 -1.85 8.17 -15.15
N ILE A 110 -1.09 7.63 -14.20
CA ILE A 110 -1.47 6.46 -13.40
C ILE A 110 -2.80 6.73 -12.70
N GLU A 111 -3.82 5.92 -13.01
CA GLU A 111 -5.16 6.04 -12.42
C GLU A 111 -5.77 7.45 -12.59
N ASN A 112 -5.31 8.23 -13.57
CA ASN A 112 -5.64 9.63 -13.75
C ASN A 112 -5.43 10.49 -12.47
N ALA A 113 -4.41 10.15 -11.68
CA ALA A 113 -4.16 10.72 -10.35
C ALA A 113 -3.58 12.14 -10.34
N SER A 114 -3.00 12.62 -11.44
CA SER A 114 -2.53 14.01 -11.56
C SER A 114 -3.36 14.87 -12.48
N LEU A 115 -3.36 16.18 -12.21
CA LEU A 115 -3.81 17.18 -13.17
C LEU A 115 -2.62 17.58 -14.05
N ILE A 116 -2.69 17.20 -15.32
CA ILE A 116 -1.71 17.58 -16.34
C ILE A 116 -2.33 18.69 -17.17
N THR A 117 -1.60 19.78 -17.37
CA THR A 117 -2.07 20.90 -18.19
C THR A 117 -0.99 21.45 -19.09
N TRP A 118 -1.42 22.08 -20.18
CA TRP A 118 -0.57 22.80 -21.11
C TRP A 118 -0.50 24.25 -20.68
N LYS A 119 0.70 24.71 -20.31
CA LYS A 119 0.94 26.10 -19.91
C LYS A 119 1.54 26.89 -21.07
N PRO A 120 1.08 28.12 -21.35
CA PRO A 120 1.71 28.97 -22.34
C PRO A 120 3.22 29.11 -22.10
N TRP A 121 3.98 28.96 -23.18
CA TRP A 121 5.43 29.01 -23.17
C TRP A 121 5.94 29.95 -24.26
N LEU A 122 6.93 30.75 -23.89
CA LEU A 122 7.68 31.65 -24.77
C LEU A 122 9.17 31.36 -24.62
N ARG A 123 9.97 31.66 -25.65
CA ARG A 123 11.43 31.52 -25.70
C ARG A 123 12.19 31.96 -24.42
N PHE A 124 11.72 33.01 -23.74
CA PHE A 124 12.36 33.56 -22.54
C PHE A 124 11.65 33.19 -21.23
N SER A 125 10.70 32.24 -21.28
CA SER A 125 10.02 31.75 -20.09
C SER A 125 10.99 30.93 -19.24
N PRO A 126 11.00 31.09 -17.91
CA PRO A 126 11.80 30.23 -17.06
C PRO A 126 11.27 28.79 -17.08
N LYS A 127 12.13 27.84 -16.70
CA LYS A 127 11.74 26.43 -16.49
C LYS A 127 10.62 26.36 -15.43
N PRO A 128 9.40 25.89 -15.76
CA PRO A 128 8.28 25.86 -14.82
C PRO A 128 8.43 24.72 -13.81
N SER A 129 8.01 24.96 -12.57
CA SER A 129 7.83 23.86 -11.61
C SER A 129 6.75 22.90 -12.12
N GLY A 130 6.97 21.60 -11.94
CA GLY A 130 6.09 20.55 -12.48
C GLY A 130 6.27 20.32 -13.99
N GLY A 131 7.20 21.01 -14.66
CA GLY A 131 7.49 20.79 -16.07
C GLY A 131 7.94 19.36 -16.34
N ILE A 132 7.24 18.66 -17.23
CA ILE A 132 7.47 17.25 -17.51
C ILE A 132 8.64 17.08 -18.47
N LEU A 133 9.58 16.20 -18.14
CA LEU A 133 10.76 15.94 -18.94
C LEU A 133 10.61 14.65 -19.75
N VAL A 134 11.21 14.65 -20.94
CA VAL A 134 11.27 13.47 -21.83
C VAL A 134 12.18 12.41 -21.23
N ASP A 135 13.25 12.84 -20.57
CA ASP A 135 14.24 12.01 -19.90
C ASP A 135 14.69 12.67 -18.59
N SER A 136 15.15 11.87 -17.63
CA SER A 136 15.58 12.33 -16.31
C SER A 136 17.08 12.68 -16.26
N SER A 137 17.75 12.77 -17.41
CA SER A 137 19.17 13.10 -17.53
C SER A 137 19.48 14.58 -17.30
N VAL A 138 20.76 14.93 -17.20
CA VAL A 138 21.22 16.30 -16.88
C VAL A 138 20.88 17.30 -18.00
N ASP A 139 20.87 16.83 -19.26
CA ASP A 139 20.51 17.62 -20.45
C ASP A 139 19.01 17.47 -20.81
N SER A 140 18.20 17.29 -19.78
CA SER A 140 16.81 16.91 -19.94
C SER A 140 15.99 17.99 -20.65
N VAL A 141 15.26 17.54 -21.66
CA VAL A 141 14.37 18.35 -22.48
C VAL A 141 12.94 18.22 -21.97
N PHE A 142 12.18 19.31 -22.02
CA PHE A 142 10.79 19.35 -21.61
C PHE A 142 9.86 18.96 -22.75
N ILE A 143 8.70 18.42 -22.42
CA ILE A 143 7.64 18.17 -23.39
C ILE A 143 6.95 19.50 -23.71
N GLY A 144 6.86 19.83 -24.99
CA GLY A 144 6.17 21.01 -25.49
C GLY A 144 5.33 20.72 -26.72
N ARG A 145 4.53 21.70 -27.12
CA ARG A 145 3.80 21.67 -28.39
C ARG A 145 3.56 23.08 -28.91
N ALA A 146 3.37 23.21 -30.22
CA ALA A 146 2.97 24.46 -30.85
C ALA A 146 1.70 24.23 -31.68
N LYS A 147 0.90 25.28 -31.87
CA LYS A 147 -0.30 25.18 -32.71
C LYS A 147 0.09 24.80 -34.14
N ALA A 148 -0.51 23.75 -34.68
CA ALA A 148 -0.20 23.30 -36.04
C ALA A 148 -0.96 24.11 -37.09
N GLU A 149 -0.39 24.25 -38.28
CA GLU A 149 -1.03 24.93 -39.42
C GLU A 149 -1.99 24.01 -40.19
N SER A 150 -1.78 22.69 -40.18
CA SER A 150 -2.69 21.72 -40.81
C SER A 150 -2.54 20.30 -40.23
N GLY A 151 -3.56 19.46 -40.44
CA GLY A 151 -3.57 18.03 -40.10
C GLY A 151 -3.85 17.73 -38.62
N PHE A 152 -3.11 18.35 -37.71
CA PHE A 152 -3.24 18.16 -36.27
C PHE A 152 -3.70 19.45 -35.57
N SER A 153 -4.15 19.34 -34.32
CA SER A 153 -4.38 20.53 -33.49
C SER A 153 -3.05 21.21 -33.07
N HIS A 154 -2.03 20.40 -32.77
CA HIS A 154 -0.72 20.86 -32.32
C HIS A 154 0.39 19.96 -32.86
N ASN A 155 1.54 20.54 -33.15
CA ASN A 155 2.79 19.85 -33.41
C ASN A 155 3.49 19.59 -32.08
N ILE A 156 3.64 18.31 -31.71
CA ILE A 156 4.34 17.90 -30.49
C ILE A 156 5.84 18.06 -30.68
N GLY A 157 6.54 18.47 -29.62
CA GLY A 157 7.95 18.75 -29.68
C GLY A 157 8.64 18.80 -28.32
N ARG A 158 9.91 19.15 -28.34
CA ARG A 158 10.76 19.24 -27.16
C ARG A 158 11.26 20.66 -26.95
N ILE A 159 11.32 21.09 -25.69
CA ILE A 159 11.90 22.37 -25.30
C ILE A 159 13.24 22.09 -24.64
N ALA A 160 14.32 22.51 -25.30
CA ALA A 160 15.66 22.49 -24.75
C ALA A 160 16.01 23.88 -24.22
N TYR A 161 16.58 23.97 -23.03
CA TYR A 161 17.03 25.24 -22.45
C TYR A 161 18.54 25.37 -22.58
N ASP A 162 18.98 26.40 -23.29
CA ASP A 162 20.36 26.87 -23.26
C ASP A 162 20.43 28.07 -22.30
N PHE A 163 20.96 27.83 -21.11
CA PHE A 163 20.89 28.74 -19.96
C PHE A 163 19.43 29.14 -19.61
N ALA A 164 19.04 30.37 -19.96
CA ALA A 164 17.71 30.95 -19.70
C ALA A 164 16.86 31.07 -20.98
N ILE A 165 17.38 30.65 -22.13
CA ILE A 165 16.71 30.76 -23.42
C ILE A 165 16.29 29.36 -23.84
N GLY A 166 14.98 29.12 -23.90
CA GLY A 166 14.44 27.87 -24.37
C GLY A 166 14.23 27.87 -25.90
N LYS A 167 14.45 26.72 -26.53
CA LYS A 167 14.21 26.47 -27.95
C LYS A 167 13.20 25.33 -28.07
N LEU A 168 12.03 25.62 -28.64
CA LEU A 168 11.02 24.62 -28.94
C LEU A 168 11.28 24.07 -30.36
N LEU A 169 11.50 22.76 -30.44
CA LEU A 169 11.63 22.01 -31.68
C LEU A 169 10.43 21.07 -31.80
N THR A 170 9.56 21.32 -32.77
CA THR A 170 8.38 20.51 -33.08
C THR A 170 8.56 19.81 -34.43
N PHE A 171 7.64 18.90 -34.77
CA PHE A 171 7.58 18.33 -36.10
C PHE A 171 6.14 18.15 -36.58
N ASP A 172 5.93 18.35 -37.88
CA ASP A 172 4.62 18.29 -38.53
C ASP A 172 4.15 16.85 -38.84
N ASP A 173 2.99 16.73 -39.48
CA ASP A 173 2.40 15.45 -39.92
C ASP A 173 3.29 14.68 -40.91
N LYS A 174 4.17 15.38 -41.62
CA LYS A 174 5.16 14.85 -42.56
C LYS A 174 6.53 14.62 -41.92
N ASN A 175 6.66 14.80 -40.61
CA ASN A 175 7.89 14.66 -39.83
C ASN A 175 9.00 15.66 -40.19
N ASN A 176 8.66 16.83 -40.74
CA ASN A 176 9.59 17.93 -40.93
C ASN A 176 9.81 18.67 -39.62
N GLU A 177 11.07 18.99 -39.31
CA GLU A 177 11.42 19.77 -38.12
C GLU A 177 11.08 21.25 -38.27
N ILE A 178 10.44 21.80 -37.24
CA ILE A 178 10.07 23.20 -37.17
C ILE A 178 10.62 23.78 -35.85
N THR A 179 11.31 24.92 -35.96
CA THR A 179 11.76 25.66 -34.78
C THR A 179 10.75 26.74 -34.45
N GLU A 180 10.25 26.71 -33.22
CA GLU A 180 9.19 27.58 -32.73
C GLU A 180 9.71 28.55 -31.67
N THR A 181 9.15 29.76 -31.65
CA THR A 181 9.49 30.80 -30.65
C THR A 181 8.48 30.90 -29.51
N GLN A 182 7.30 30.30 -29.70
CA GLN A 182 6.18 30.27 -28.77
C GLN A 182 5.47 28.92 -28.86
N GLY A 183 4.75 28.54 -27.82
CA GLY A 183 3.98 27.31 -27.78
C GLY A 183 3.42 27.07 -26.39
N GLU A 184 3.37 25.81 -26.00
CA GLU A 184 2.92 25.35 -24.71
C GLU A 184 3.92 24.33 -24.14
N ILE A 185 4.09 24.34 -22.83
CA ILE A 185 4.90 23.39 -22.08
C ILE A 185 3.97 22.54 -21.22
N LEU A 186 4.23 21.24 -21.19
CA LEU A 186 3.44 20.31 -20.38
C LEU A 186 3.88 20.38 -18.93
N ILE A 187 2.92 20.56 -18.03
CA ILE A 187 3.17 20.60 -16.58
C ILE A 187 2.24 19.65 -15.83
N GLU A 188 2.75 19.04 -14.78
CA GLU A 188 1.98 18.41 -13.71
C GLU A 188 1.69 19.46 -12.63
N VAL A 189 0.41 19.66 -12.31
CA VAL A 189 -0.03 20.61 -11.28
C VAL A 189 -0.03 19.91 -9.92
N GLU A 190 0.71 20.48 -8.97
CA GLU A 190 0.76 19.97 -7.59
C GLU A 190 -0.59 20.20 -6.87
N PRO A 191 -1.14 19.18 -6.18
CA PRO A 191 -2.34 19.32 -5.37
C PRO A 191 -2.08 20.10 -4.08
N VAL A 192 -3.13 20.74 -3.56
CA VAL A 192 -3.06 21.54 -2.32
C VAL A 192 -3.70 20.85 -1.11
N SER A 193 -4.71 20.01 -1.35
CA SER A 193 -5.39 19.24 -0.30
C SER A 193 -6.22 18.12 -0.92
N TYR A 194 -6.71 17.23 -0.05
CA TYR A 194 -7.56 16.12 -0.44
C TYR A 194 -8.82 16.07 0.44
N LYS A 195 -9.88 15.50 -0.13
CA LYS A 195 -11.05 15.03 0.62
C LYS A 195 -11.34 13.61 0.16
N ILE A 196 -11.52 12.68 1.09
CA ILE A 196 -12.08 11.37 0.80
C ILE A 196 -13.49 11.29 1.37
N GLU A 197 -14.44 10.92 0.53
CA GLU A 197 -15.87 10.83 0.82
C GLU A 197 -16.36 9.41 0.63
N ASP A 198 -17.52 9.11 1.21
CA ASP A 198 -18.21 7.82 1.08
C ASP A 198 -17.27 6.65 1.47
N VAL A 199 -16.49 6.83 2.54
CA VAL A 199 -15.54 5.79 2.96
C VAL A 199 -16.26 4.60 3.57
N GLU A 200 -16.05 3.44 2.96
CA GLU A 200 -16.58 2.15 3.39
C GLU A 200 -15.42 1.23 3.76
N LEU A 201 -15.49 0.63 4.96
CA LEU A 201 -14.52 -0.37 5.41
C LEU A 201 -15.00 -1.77 5.01
N ASP A 202 -14.11 -2.55 4.43
CA ASP A 202 -14.36 -3.96 4.16
C ASP A 202 -14.02 -4.80 5.39
N LEU A 203 -14.99 -4.93 6.30
CA LEU A 203 -14.85 -5.71 7.53
C LEU A 203 -14.50 -7.19 7.29
N THR A 204 -14.69 -7.72 6.08
CA THR A 204 -14.27 -9.09 5.76
C THR A 204 -12.75 -9.22 5.63
N THR A 205 -12.06 -8.11 5.39
CA THR A 205 -10.59 -8.02 5.30
C THR A 205 -9.95 -7.65 6.63
N GLU A 206 -10.74 -7.45 7.69
CA GLU A 206 -10.22 -7.04 9.01
C GLU A 206 -9.26 -8.10 9.58
N GLN A 207 -8.07 -7.65 9.97
CA GLN A 207 -7.04 -8.49 10.58
C GLN A 207 -6.50 -7.83 11.84
N VAL A 208 -6.39 -8.62 12.92
CA VAL A 208 -5.73 -8.19 14.15
C VAL A 208 -4.24 -8.52 14.03
N ARG A 209 -3.38 -7.50 13.95
CA ARG A 209 -1.91 -7.65 13.89
C ARG A 209 -1.31 -8.00 15.24
N SER A 210 -1.74 -7.27 16.27
CA SER A 210 -1.26 -7.45 17.63
C SER A 210 -2.40 -7.24 18.62
N SER A 211 -2.24 -7.87 19.77
CA SER A 211 -3.23 -7.93 20.84
C SER A 211 -2.50 -8.08 22.16
N ASP A 212 -2.17 -6.96 22.79
CA ASP A 212 -1.38 -6.92 24.01
C ASP A 212 -2.29 -6.68 25.23
N PRO A 213 -2.45 -7.67 26.13
CA PRO A 213 -3.26 -7.50 27.33
C PRO A 213 -2.57 -6.59 28.35
N GLU A 214 -3.33 -5.69 28.96
CA GLU A 214 -2.89 -4.72 29.96
C GLU A 214 -3.88 -4.70 31.14
N ILE A 215 -3.38 -4.65 32.37
CA ILE A 215 -4.20 -4.49 33.58
C ILE A 215 -4.17 -3.03 34.01
N PHE A 216 -5.33 -2.37 34.00
CA PHE A 216 -5.46 -0.96 34.36
C PHE A 216 -5.67 -0.76 35.86
N GLY A 217 -6.21 -1.78 36.54
CA GLY A 217 -6.29 -1.76 37.99
C GLY A 217 -7.17 -2.85 38.57
N GLU A 218 -7.09 -2.96 39.89
CA GLU A 218 -7.92 -3.85 40.68
C GLU A 218 -8.76 -3.03 41.66
N ARG A 219 -10.00 -3.47 41.88
CA ARG A 219 -10.94 -2.87 42.82
C ARG A 219 -11.66 -3.94 43.60
N VAL A 220 -12.05 -3.62 44.82
CA VAL A 220 -12.94 -4.45 45.63
C VAL A 220 -14.28 -3.75 45.67
N LEU A 221 -15.31 -4.41 45.14
CA LEU A 221 -16.69 -4.01 45.34
C LEU A 221 -17.19 -4.69 46.62
N SER A 222 -17.74 -3.93 47.56
CA SER A 222 -18.17 -4.46 48.85
C SER A 222 -19.51 -3.88 49.27
N ASN A 223 -20.35 -4.73 49.86
CA ASN A 223 -21.59 -4.31 50.49
C ASN A 223 -21.49 -4.51 52.00
N VAL A 224 -21.20 -3.42 52.71
CA VAL A 224 -21.13 -3.38 54.18
C VAL A 224 -22.47 -3.07 54.84
N GLU A 225 -23.50 -2.81 54.04
CA GLU A 225 -24.84 -2.48 54.54
C GLU A 225 -25.59 -3.73 54.99
N SER A 226 -26.66 -3.53 55.75
CA SER A 226 -27.53 -4.61 56.23
C SER A 226 -28.50 -5.14 55.18
N THR A 227 -28.52 -4.56 53.98
CA THR A 227 -29.44 -4.89 52.89
C THR A 227 -28.66 -5.15 51.60
N ALA A 228 -29.16 -6.08 50.79
CA ALA A 228 -28.54 -6.38 49.50
C ALA A 228 -28.62 -5.17 48.56
N ALA A 229 -27.54 -4.87 47.86
CA ALA A 229 -27.41 -3.67 47.05
C ALA A 229 -26.42 -3.88 45.89
N THR A 230 -26.57 -3.10 44.83
CA THR A 230 -25.58 -3.02 43.76
C THR A 230 -24.44 -2.10 44.19
N SER A 231 -23.26 -2.69 44.41
CA SER A 231 -22.05 -1.91 44.66
C SER A 231 -21.52 -1.40 43.32
N THR A 232 -21.29 -0.09 43.23
CA THR A 232 -20.77 0.57 42.03
C THR A 232 -19.43 1.24 42.31
N ALA A 233 -18.47 1.13 41.40
CA ALA A 233 -17.23 1.90 41.41
C ALA A 233 -16.89 2.35 39.98
N ALA A 234 -16.14 3.44 39.82
CA ALA A 234 -15.65 3.87 38.51
C ALA A 234 -14.12 3.73 38.45
N ILE A 235 -13.60 3.29 37.31
CA ILE A 235 -12.17 3.31 37.01
C ILE A 235 -11.95 4.24 35.83
N GLU A 236 -11.08 5.23 36.02
CA GLU A 236 -10.54 6.04 34.92
C GLU A 236 -9.38 5.28 34.27
N TYR A 237 -9.36 5.27 32.94
CA TYR A 237 -8.26 4.71 32.18
C TYR A 237 -7.93 5.58 30.98
N GLU A 238 -6.64 5.65 30.67
CA GLU A 238 -6.11 6.45 29.58
C GLU A 238 -5.46 5.54 28.55
N PHE A 239 -5.64 5.85 27.26
CA PHE A 239 -4.95 5.15 26.18
C PHE A 239 -4.66 6.08 25.01
N ASN A 240 -3.64 5.73 24.24
CA ASN A 240 -3.32 6.44 23.00
C ASN A 240 -4.06 5.77 21.85
N TYR A 241 -5.11 6.45 21.38
CA TYR A 241 -5.78 6.11 20.14
C TYR A 241 -4.90 6.53 18.97
N SER A 242 -4.70 5.65 18.00
CA SER A 242 -4.00 6.00 16.77
C SER A 242 -4.73 5.45 15.55
N VAL A 243 -4.86 6.25 14.51
CA VAL A 243 -5.41 5.80 13.22
C VAL A 243 -4.53 6.33 12.10
N SER A 244 -4.18 5.44 11.18
CA SER A 244 -3.41 5.76 10.00
C SER A 244 -4.17 5.29 8.76
N TRP A 245 -4.02 6.07 7.69
CA TRP A 245 -4.64 5.80 6.42
C TRP A 245 -3.54 5.60 5.38
N GLY A 246 -3.54 4.42 4.77
CA GLY A 246 -2.65 4.07 3.68
C GLY A 246 -2.84 5.02 2.50
N HIS A 247 -1.74 5.37 1.85
CA HIS A 247 -1.75 6.20 0.65
C HIS A 247 -1.83 5.29 -0.59
N GLY A 248 -2.82 5.53 -1.45
CA GLY A 248 -2.84 5.00 -2.81
C GLY A 248 -1.81 5.69 -3.72
N HIS A 249 -1.74 5.26 -4.98
CA HIS A 249 -0.90 5.91 -5.99
C HIS A 249 -1.29 7.38 -6.17
N GLY A 250 -0.32 8.25 -6.43
CA GLY A 250 -0.57 9.65 -6.78
C GLY A 250 -1.19 10.51 -5.67
N ILE A 251 -1.03 10.12 -4.40
CA ILE A 251 -1.37 10.94 -3.23
C ILE A 251 -0.09 11.52 -2.66
N GLY A 252 -0.03 12.85 -2.60
CA GLY A 252 1.05 13.60 -1.95
C GLY A 252 1.02 13.45 -0.43
N ILE A 253 2.18 13.17 0.15
CA ILE A 253 2.39 13.05 1.60
C ILE A 253 2.38 14.44 2.25
N GLY A 254 1.91 14.55 3.49
CA GLY A 254 1.97 15.81 4.26
C GLY A 254 0.94 16.86 3.83
N LEU A 255 -0.02 16.51 2.97
CA LEU A 255 -1.10 17.41 2.57
C LEU A 255 -2.35 17.18 3.41
N ASN A 256 -3.01 18.29 3.73
CA ASN A 256 -4.25 18.33 4.49
C ASN A 256 -5.34 17.49 3.84
N THR A 257 -5.92 16.61 4.64
CA THR A 257 -6.90 15.62 4.19
C THR A 257 -8.09 15.57 5.13
N THR A 258 -9.28 15.68 4.56
CA THR A 258 -10.55 15.42 5.27
C THR A 258 -11.08 14.05 4.90
N ILE A 259 -11.56 13.29 5.88
CA ILE A 259 -12.11 11.95 5.70
C ILE A 259 -13.56 11.93 6.19
N GLU A 260 -14.46 11.54 5.31
CA GLU A 260 -15.90 11.42 5.56
C GLU A 260 -16.33 9.98 5.26
N MET A 261 -16.80 9.29 6.29
CA MET A 261 -17.30 7.92 6.22
C MET A 261 -18.68 7.88 5.53
N ALA A 262 -19.04 6.73 4.98
CA ALA A 262 -20.36 6.51 4.38
C ALA A 262 -21.52 6.68 5.38
N ASP A 263 -21.28 6.57 6.68
CA ASP A 263 -22.25 6.83 7.75
C ASP A 263 -22.36 8.31 8.15
N GLY A 264 -21.61 9.20 7.48
CA GLY A 264 -21.55 10.63 7.77
C GLY A 264 -20.57 11.02 8.88
N THR A 265 -19.83 10.06 9.46
CA THR A 265 -18.78 10.36 10.45
C THR A 265 -17.63 11.10 9.79
N ILE A 266 -17.29 12.27 10.32
CA ILE A 266 -16.17 13.08 9.86
C ILE A 266 -15.00 12.90 10.83
N TYR A 267 -13.86 12.47 10.31
CA TYR A 267 -12.63 12.38 11.09
C TYR A 267 -11.93 13.75 11.16
N PRO A 268 -11.12 13.99 12.21
CA PRO A 268 -10.22 15.14 12.24
C PRO A 268 -9.35 15.18 11.00
N GLN A 269 -8.98 16.39 10.58
CA GLN A 269 -8.08 16.58 9.45
C GLN A 269 -6.75 15.87 9.72
N ILE A 270 -6.30 15.07 8.77
CA ILE A 270 -5.03 14.36 8.84
C ILE A 270 -4.07 14.83 7.75
N GLU A 271 -2.82 14.41 7.89
CA GLU A 271 -1.82 14.45 6.83
C GLU A 271 -1.50 13.01 6.42
N TRP A 272 -1.59 12.69 5.14
CA TRP A 272 -1.26 11.33 4.68
C TRP A 272 0.17 10.94 5.08
N ALA A 273 0.36 9.66 5.42
CA ALA A 273 1.57 9.08 5.99
C ALA A 273 1.96 9.53 7.41
N ASN A 274 1.17 10.42 8.04
CA ASN A 274 1.30 10.76 9.45
C ASN A 274 0.10 10.16 10.23
N PRO A 275 0.31 9.19 11.14
CA PRO A 275 -0.78 8.62 11.92
C PRO A 275 -1.39 9.68 12.84
N PHE A 276 -2.71 9.82 12.80
CA PHE A 276 -3.42 10.65 13.77
C PHE A 276 -3.36 9.96 15.13
N THR A 277 -2.84 10.65 16.14
CA THR A 277 -2.72 10.11 17.50
C THR A 277 -3.42 11.04 18.49
N GLU A 278 -4.25 10.47 19.37
CA GLU A 278 -5.01 11.19 20.38
C GLU A 278 -4.94 10.43 21.71
N LYS A 279 -4.59 11.14 22.79
CA LYS A 279 -4.69 10.58 24.15
C LYS A 279 -6.15 10.69 24.61
N ARG A 280 -6.80 9.55 24.83
CA ARG A 280 -8.19 9.47 25.31
C ARG A 280 -8.22 9.04 26.77
N SER A 281 -8.98 9.75 27.60
CA SER A 281 -9.36 9.29 28.94
C SER A 281 -10.83 8.90 28.95
N LYS A 282 -11.16 7.76 29.55
CA LYS A 282 -12.52 7.24 29.68
C LYS A 282 -12.75 6.72 31.09
N PHE A 283 -14.01 6.71 31.52
CA PHE A 283 -14.45 6.06 32.76
C PHE A 283 -15.18 4.77 32.44
N TYR A 284 -14.84 3.69 33.14
CA TYR A 284 -15.57 2.43 33.12
C TYR A 284 -16.30 2.23 34.45
N ASN A 285 -17.61 2.02 34.39
CA ASN A 285 -18.42 1.75 35.57
C ASN A 285 -18.40 0.25 35.88
N LEU A 286 -17.88 -0.10 37.04
CA LEU A 286 -17.94 -1.42 37.64
C LEU A 286 -19.19 -1.52 38.49
N GLU A 287 -19.98 -2.56 38.28
CA GLU A 287 -21.20 -2.78 39.05
C GLU A 287 -21.40 -4.27 39.32
N ARG A 288 -21.73 -4.59 40.57
CA ARG A 288 -22.06 -5.96 40.97
C ARG A 288 -23.09 -5.94 42.09
N TYR A 289 -24.14 -6.74 41.94
CA TYR A 289 -25.09 -7.00 43.01
C TYR A 289 -24.43 -7.88 44.08
N LEU A 290 -24.48 -7.42 45.33
CA LEU A 290 -23.83 -8.07 46.47
C LEU A 290 -24.80 -8.18 47.65
N GLU A 291 -24.82 -9.35 48.27
CA GLU A 291 -25.56 -9.60 49.51
C GLU A 291 -24.88 -8.87 50.70
N PRO A 292 -25.60 -8.62 51.81
CA PRO A 292 -25.05 -7.99 53.01
C PRO A 292 -23.78 -8.68 53.50
N GLY A 293 -22.73 -7.90 53.78
CA GLY A 293 -21.47 -8.42 54.30
C GLY A 293 -20.63 -9.21 53.29
N THR A 294 -20.87 -9.04 51.98
CA THR A 294 -20.11 -9.70 50.91
C THR A 294 -19.30 -8.72 50.07
N ALA A 295 -18.22 -9.21 49.46
CA ALA A 295 -17.36 -8.46 48.57
C ALA A 295 -16.93 -9.31 47.36
N CYS A 296 -16.46 -8.64 46.31
CA CYS A 296 -16.00 -9.23 45.07
C CYS A 296 -14.77 -8.45 44.57
N ASN A 297 -13.70 -9.17 44.24
CA ASN A 297 -12.53 -8.59 43.59
C ASN A 297 -12.84 -8.40 42.11
N VAL A 298 -12.48 -7.25 41.56
CA VAL A 298 -12.68 -6.92 40.15
C VAL A 298 -11.36 -6.51 39.56
N THR A 299 -10.91 -7.25 38.56
CA THR A 299 -9.73 -6.91 37.77
C THR A 299 -10.20 -6.24 36.48
N PHE A 300 -9.84 -4.97 36.32
CA PHE A 300 -10.10 -4.23 35.11
C PHE A 300 -8.89 -4.31 34.19
N ARG A 301 -9.10 -4.96 33.05
CA ARG A 301 -8.06 -5.20 32.05
C ARG A 301 -8.55 -4.76 30.68
N GLY A 302 -7.62 -4.51 29.79
CA GLY A 302 -7.93 -4.31 28.40
C GLY A 302 -6.90 -4.94 27.50
N ASN A 303 -7.17 -4.85 26.22
CA ASN A 303 -6.40 -5.45 25.17
C ASN A 303 -6.11 -4.36 24.15
N ARG A 304 -4.84 -3.96 24.07
CA ARG A 304 -4.40 -3.01 23.06
C ARG A 304 -4.35 -3.76 21.74
N THR A 305 -5.27 -3.42 20.86
CA THR A 305 -5.41 -4.10 19.56
C THR A 305 -4.93 -3.18 18.45
N GLU A 306 -4.07 -3.72 17.60
CA GLU A 306 -3.71 -3.14 16.31
C GLU A 306 -4.45 -3.91 15.23
N ARG A 307 -5.25 -3.19 14.44
CA ARG A 307 -6.10 -3.76 13.41
C ARG A 307 -5.84 -3.10 12.08
N ASP A 308 -5.86 -3.89 11.02
CA ASP A 308 -5.93 -3.36 9.67
C ASP A 308 -7.23 -3.76 9.01
N VAL A 309 -7.73 -2.87 8.16
CA VAL A 309 -8.91 -3.11 7.36
C VAL A 309 -8.76 -2.39 6.02
N GLN A 310 -9.16 -3.03 4.92
CA GLN A 310 -9.20 -2.35 3.63
C GLN A 310 -10.39 -1.41 3.59
N TYR A 311 -10.23 -0.29 2.87
CA TYR A 311 -11.32 0.65 2.65
C TYR A 311 -11.42 1.02 1.17
N THR A 312 -12.62 1.45 0.80
CA THR A 312 -12.89 2.10 -0.49
C THR A 312 -13.51 3.47 -0.25
N GLY A 313 -13.33 4.39 -1.19
CA GLY A 313 -13.93 5.71 -1.09
C GLY A 313 -13.65 6.57 -2.32
N LYS A 314 -14.31 7.71 -2.38
CA LYS A 314 -14.15 8.70 -3.45
C LYS A 314 -13.12 9.75 -3.03
N LEU A 315 -11.95 9.75 -3.66
CA LEU A 315 -10.93 10.76 -3.47
C LEU A 315 -11.19 11.96 -4.36
N THR A 316 -11.33 13.14 -3.75
CA THR A 316 -11.37 14.43 -4.41
C THR A 316 -10.06 15.18 -4.13
N THR A 317 -9.33 15.51 -5.19
CA THR A 317 -8.09 16.27 -5.15
C THR A 317 -8.34 17.72 -5.52
N TYR A 318 -7.88 18.63 -4.67
CA TYR A 318 -7.99 20.07 -4.90
C TYR A 318 -6.66 20.62 -5.41
N TYR A 319 -6.76 21.55 -6.36
CA TYR A 319 -5.64 22.22 -6.99
C TYR A 319 -5.82 23.74 -6.87
N ASN A 320 -4.73 24.48 -6.89
CA ASN A 320 -4.82 25.94 -6.91
C ASN A 320 -5.31 26.39 -8.29
N ASP A 321 -6.30 27.29 -8.34
CA ASP A 321 -6.83 27.89 -9.58
C ASP A 321 -7.39 26.91 -10.62
N HIS A 322 -7.72 25.67 -10.21
CA HIS A 322 -8.27 24.64 -11.08
C HIS A 322 -9.43 23.89 -10.41
N ASP A 323 -10.31 23.34 -11.22
CA ASP A 323 -11.42 22.52 -10.73
C ASP A 323 -10.91 21.26 -10.02
N PRO A 324 -11.57 20.83 -8.94
CA PRO A 324 -11.21 19.62 -8.24
C PRO A 324 -11.45 18.39 -9.14
N ARG A 325 -10.62 17.36 -8.96
CA ARG A 325 -10.77 16.08 -9.67
C ARG A 325 -11.15 14.99 -8.69
N SER A 326 -12.10 14.15 -9.06
CA SER A 326 -12.52 13.02 -8.24
C SER A 326 -12.24 11.67 -8.91
N ARG A 327 -11.82 10.68 -8.12
CA ARG A 327 -11.67 9.29 -8.56
C ARG A 327 -11.98 8.32 -7.42
N GLN A 328 -12.31 7.09 -7.78
CA GLN A 328 -12.40 6.01 -6.80
C GLN A 328 -11.01 5.60 -6.33
N MET A 329 -10.85 5.34 -5.04
CA MET A 329 -9.62 4.84 -4.47
C MET A 329 -9.87 3.67 -3.53
N ARG A 330 -8.81 2.89 -3.31
CA ARG A 330 -8.75 1.84 -2.31
C ARG A 330 -7.51 2.05 -1.47
N GLY A 331 -7.58 1.70 -0.20
CA GLY A 331 -6.44 1.76 0.70
C GLY A 331 -6.60 0.83 1.88
N GLU A 332 -5.64 0.90 2.79
CA GLU A 332 -5.64 0.15 4.04
C GLU A 332 -5.69 1.16 5.20
N ARG A 333 -6.51 0.91 6.20
CA ARG A 333 -6.56 1.69 7.44
C ARG A 333 -5.98 0.83 8.54
N THR A 334 -4.98 1.35 9.25
CA THR A 334 -4.48 0.74 10.49
C THR A 334 -5.01 1.53 11.67
N GLU A 335 -5.60 0.86 12.64
CA GLU A 335 -6.15 1.46 13.85
C GLU A 335 -5.58 0.75 15.08
N ILE A 336 -5.07 1.55 16.01
CA ILE A 336 -4.64 1.12 17.34
C ILE A 336 -5.67 1.64 18.34
N THR A 337 -6.37 0.69 18.96
CA THR A 337 -7.41 0.97 19.95
C THR A 337 -7.23 0.12 21.20
N LEU A 338 -8.05 0.39 22.21
CA LEU A 338 -8.07 -0.34 23.47
C LEU A 338 -9.48 -0.90 23.71
N GLU A 339 -9.59 -2.21 23.77
CA GLU A 339 -10.80 -2.92 24.19
C GLU A 339 -10.68 -3.26 25.66
N VAL A 340 -11.66 -2.88 26.48
CA VAL A 340 -11.60 -3.08 27.93
C VAL A 340 -12.70 -4.02 28.41
N GLU A 341 -12.39 -4.79 29.44
CA GLU A 341 -13.33 -5.65 30.12
C GLU A 341 -13.08 -5.68 31.64
N ALA A 342 -14.15 -5.90 32.41
CA ALA A 342 -14.09 -6.11 33.84
C ALA A 342 -14.27 -7.61 34.16
N VAL A 343 -13.25 -8.21 34.75
CA VAL A 343 -13.29 -9.61 35.20
C VAL A 343 -13.66 -9.62 36.68
N TYR A 344 -14.86 -10.10 36.98
CA TYR A 344 -15.36 -10.21 38.35
C TYR A 344 -14.94 -11.56 38.93
N GLY A 345 -14.21 -11.52 40.05
CA GLY A 345 -13.86 -12.68 40.84
C GLY A 345 -15.04 -13.24 41.62
N GLU A 346 -14.79 -14.31 42.35
CA GLU A 346 -15.80 -14.94 43.19
C GLU A 346 -16.23 -14.01 44.34
N ILE A 347 -17.50 -14.12 44.72
CA ILE A 347 -18.04 -13.35 45.85
C ILE A 347 -17.63 -14.05 47.15
N TYR A 348 -17.11 -13.29 48.10
CA TYR A 348 -16.68 -13.79 49.40
C TYR A 348 -17.28 -12.96 50.54
N PHE A 349 -17.44 -13.57 51.72
CA PHE A 349 -17.88 -12.87 52.92
C PHE A 349 -16.75 -12.00 53.48
N ILE A 350 -17.03 -10.73 53.74
CA ILE A 350 -16.04 -9.75 54.26
C ILE A 350 -15.50 -10.18 55.63
N GLY A 351 -16.33 -10.82 56.46
CA GLY A 351 -15.96 -11.15 57.84
C GLY A 351 -14.94 -12.29 57.97
N ASN A 352 -14.86 -13.20 56.99
CA ASN A 352 -14.02 -14.40 57.10
C ASN A 352 -13.30 -14.81 55.79
N ASN A 353 -13.45 -14.02 54.71
CA ASN A 353 -12.90 -14.29 53.39
C ASN A 353 -13.29 -15.66 52.79
N SER A 354 -14.37 -16.28 53.28
CA SER A 354 -14.89 -17.53 52.71
C SER A 354 -15.77 -17.24 51.51
N LEU A 355 -15.74 -18.13 50.53
CA LEU A 355 -16.55 -18.00 49.32
C LEU A 355 -18.04 -18.15 49.64
N VAL A 356 -18.85 -17.30 49.02
CA VAL A 356 -20.30 -17.41 49.11
C VAL A 356 -20.75 -18.65 48.33
N PRO A 357 -21.49 -19.59 48.93
CA PRO A 357 -21.98 -20.78 48.24
C PRO A 357 -22.82 -20.36 47.04
N THR A 358 -22.33 -20.60 45.83
CA THR A 358 -23.08 -20.35 44.61
C THR A 358 -23.98 -21.55 44.35
N THR A 359 -25.29 -21.37 44.42
CA THR A 359 -26.24 -22.40 43.98
C THR A 359 -26.13 -22.58 42.46
N THR A 360 -25.34 -23.55 42.02
CA THR A 360 -25.30 -24.00 40.62
C THR A 360 -26.70 -24.47 40.23
N THR A 361 -27.41 -23.68 39.42
CA THR A 361 -28.73 -24.08 38.92
C THR A 361 -28.50 -24.98 37.71
N THR A 362 -28.59 -26.29 37.90
CA THR A 362 -28.50 -27.27 36.80
C THR A 362 -29.76 -27.17 35.95
N THR A 363 -29.70 -26.48 34.81
CA THR A 363 -30.79 -26.45 33.83
C THR A 363 -31.00 -27.85 33.28
N THR A 364 -32.05 -28.54 33.74
CA THR A 364 -32.42 -29.87 33.23
C THR A 364 -33.25 -29.68 31.97
N THR A 365 -32.62 -29.82 30.80
CA THR A 365 -33.33 -29.78 29.50
C THR A 365 -34.27 -30.98 29.41
N THR A 366 -35.57 -30.75 29.43
CA THR A 366 -36.60 -31.80 29.31
C THR A 366 -36.83 -32.10 27.83
N THR A 367 -36.24 -33.18 27.33
CA THR A 367 -36.49 -33.68 25.96
C THR A 367 -37.91 -34.25 25.89
N THR A 368 -38.79 -33.63 25.09
CA THR A 368 -40.15 -34.11 24.84
C THR A 368 -40.10 -35.14 23.70
N THR A 369 -40.32 -36.42 24.02
CA THR A 369 -40.34 -37.50 23.02
C THR A 369 -41.75 -37.64 22.44
N THR A 370 -41.99 -37.11 21.25
CA THR A 370 -43.23 -37.35 20.50
C THR A 370 -43.17 -38.74 19.87
N THR A 371 -44.08 -39.62 20.29
CA THR A 371 -44.21 -40.99 19.78
C THR A 371 -45.01 -40.95 18.47
N THR A 372 -44.34 -41.13 17.33
CA THR A 372 -45.00 -41.24 16.02
C THR A 372 -45.02 -42.70 15.58
N THR A 373 -46.23 -43.20 15.30
CA THR A 373 -46.54 -44.58 14.90
C THR A 373 -46.00 -44.88 13.50
N ALA A 374 -45.32 -46.02 13.34
CA ALA A 374 -44.77 -46.50 12.07
C ALA A 374 -45.82 -47.22 11.21
N ALA A 375 -45.73 -47.04 9.89
CA ALA A 375 -46.39 -47.84 8.86
C ALA A 375 -45.36 -48.77 8.16
N PRO A 376 -45.80 -49.86 7.49
CA PRO A 376 -44.96 -51.02 7.20
C PRO A 376 -43.97 -50.86 6.03
N THR A 377 -42.89 -51.65 6.14
CA THR A 377 -41.68 -51.78 5.31
C THR A 377 -41.89 -52.46 3.95
N GLU A 378 -41.10 -52.06 2.94
CA GLU A 378 -40.50 -52.93 1.89
C GLU A 378 -39.24 -52.25 1.27
N PRO A 379 -38.34 -52.93 0.52
CA PRO A 379 -36.95 -53.14 0.99
C PRO A 379 -35.82 -52.53 0.12
N THR A 380 -34.68 -52.33 0.81
CA THR A 380 -33.26 -52.51 0.43
C THR A 380 -32.67 -51.82 -0.81
N GLU A 381 -31.66 -50.96 -0.59
CA GLU A 381 -30.32 -51.17 -1.18
C GLU A 381 -29.21 -50.50 -0.35
N SER A 382 -28.11 -51.23 -0.23
CA SER A 382 -26.91 -51.01 0.58
C SER A 382 -25.97 -49.95 0.00
N ASP A 383 -25.27 -49.18 0.86
CA ASP A 383 -23.80 -49.19 0.79
C ASP A 383 -23.08 -48.57 2.00
N LYS A 384 -21.86 -49.05 2.18
CA LYS A 384 -21.08 -49.13 3.42
C LYS A 384 -20.08 -47.98 3.61
N ASN A 385 -19.72 -47.80 4.89
CA ASN A 385 -18.42 -47.40 5.46
C ASN A 385 -18.28 -45.98 6.03
N ASN A 386 -18.29 -45.93 7.37
CA ASN A 386 -17.55 -44.97 8.19
C ASN A 386 -16.50 -45.76 8.99
N ILE A 387 -15.27 -45.23 9.06
CA ILE A 387 -14.31 -45.52 10.14
C ILE A 387 -13.87 -44.15 10.68
N PRO A 388 -14.03 -43.86 11.98
CA PRO A 388 -13.38 -42.71 12.63
C PRO A 388 -12.01 -43.13 13.18
N ILE A 389 -11.01 -42.23 13.10
CA ILE A 389 -9.74 -42.39 13.80
C ILE A 389 -9.68 -41.41 14.98
N GLU A 390 -9.29 -42.00 16.09
CA GLU A 390 -9.13 -41.50 17.45
C GLU A 390 -7.94 -40.54 17.59
N ILE A 391 -8.04 -39.70 18.62
CA ILE A 391 -7.11 -38.67 19.05
C ILE A 391 -5.96 -39.31 19.85
N MET A 392 -4.71 -38.97 19.56
CA MET A 392 -3.57 -39.19 20.47
C MET A 392 -2.86 -37.86 20.79
N GLN A 393 -2.86 -37.52 22.08
CA GLN A 393 -1.88 -36.61 22.69
C GLN A 393 -0.53 -37.34 22.89
N PRO A 394 0.58 -36.60 22.96
CA PRO A 394 1.67 -37.01 23.84
C PRO A 394 2.16 -35.89 24.78
N ASN A 395 2.37 -36.29 26.02
CA ASN A 395 3.02 -35.55 27.10
C ASN A 395 4.54 -35.36 26.85
N GLN A 396 5.05 -34.22 27.33
CA GLN A 396 6.42 -33.94 27.79
C GLN A 396 6.85 -34.91 28.92
N PRO A 397 8.16 -35.11 29.25
CA PRO A 397 9.00 -34.05 29.89
C PRO A 397 10.54 -34.16 29.71
N GLY A 398 11.28 -33.17 30.21
CA GLY A 398 12.71 -33.31 30.52
C GLY A 398 13.47 -31.99 30.77
N GLU A 399 13.57 -31.57 32.03
CA GLU A 399 14.54 -30.59 32.58
C GLU A 399 15.97 -31.15 32.57
N ILE A 400 16.98 -30.27 32.36
CA ILE A 400 18.28 -30.32 33.05
C ILE A 400 18.75 -28.89 33.36
N ASP A 401 19.34 -28.79 34.54
CA ASP A 401 19.63 -27.63 35.37
C ASP A 401 21.14 -27.27 35.38
N SER A 402 21.48 -26.16 36.05
CA SER A 402 22.78 -25.80 36.70
C SER A 402 23.73 -24.74 36.07
N ASN A 403 23.64 -23.53 36.64
CA ASN A 403 24.65 -22.79 37.46
C ASN A 403 25.99 -22.27 36.89
N ASN A 404 26.23 -20.94 37.06
CA ASN A 404 27.34 -20.37 37.89
C ASN A 404 27.32 -18.80 38.01
N LEU A 405 27.04 -18.30 39.23
CA LEU A 405 27.79 -17.36 40.11
C LEU A 405 29.02 -16.58 39.53
N VAL A 406 29.30 -15.27 39.75
CA VAL A 406 29.58 -14.49 41.00
C VAL A 406 29.76 -12.95 40.70
N ASP A 407 29.31 -12.06 41.63
CA ASP A 407 29.73 -10.68 42.10
C ASP A 407 30.34 -9.60 41.16
N SER A 408 30.32 -8.27 41.40
CA SER A 408 29.82 -7.36 42.46
C SER A 408 29.96 -5.87 42.02
N ASN A 409 29.13 -4.98 42.60
CA ASN A 409 29.31 -3.55 42.98
C ASN A 409 30.12 -2.53 42.11
N MET A 410 29.49 -1.39 41.73
CA MET A 410 29.70 -0.04 42.34
C MET A 410 29.01 1.10 41.56
N ASP A 411 28.81 2.19 42.30
CA ASP A 411 28.01 3.40 42.08
C ASP A 411 28.30 4.33 40.87
N LYS A 412 27.22 5.06 40.53
CA LYS A 412 27.11 6.49 40.15
C LYS A 412 27.41 6.99 38.73
N ALA A 413 26.42 7.80 38.30
CA ALA A 413 26.44 8.99 37.45
C ALA A 413 26.03 8.83 35.97
N GLN A 414 24.85 9.39 35.67
CA GLN A 414 24.43 9.93 34.37
C GLN A 414 25.47 10.92 33.81
N PRO A 415 25.63 11.05 32.47
CA PRO A 415 24.69 11.86 31.69
C PRO A 415 24.40 11.42 30.23
N ASP A 416 23.34 12.05 29.72
CA ASP A 416 22.98 12.36 28.34
C ASP A 416 22.50 11.27 27.36
N LYS A 417 21.22 11.45 26.98
CA LYS A 417 20.46 10.67 26.00
C LYS A 417 20.90 11.04 24.59
N GLU A 418 21.63 10.14 23.96
CA GLU A 418 21.82 10.10 22.52
C GLU A 418 20.62 9.39 21.88
N GLN A 419 19.81 10.13 21.11
CA GLN A 419 18.66 9.57 20.38
C GLN A 419 19.15 8.75 19.19
N ASN A 420 19.15 7.43 19.34
CA ASN A 420 19.30 6.49 18.23
C ASN A 420 18.00 6.45 17.42
N ILE A 421 17.99 7.12 16.27
CA ILE A 421 17.05 6.84 15.17
C ILE A 421 17.58 5.59 14.46
N LYS A 422 16.89 4.46 14.63
CA LYS A 422 17.09 3.26 13.81
C LYS A 422 15.78 2.86 13.14
N ASN A 423 15.80 3.02 11.82
CA ASN A 423 15.24 2.13 10.80
C ASN A 423 13.71 1.98 10.73
N ALA A 424 13.07 2.86 9.93
CA ALA A 424 11.85 2.51 9.23
C ALA A 424 12.20 1.60 8.04
N ILE A 425 12.03 0.29 8.21
CA ILE A 425 12.10 -0.70 7.14
C ILE A 425 10.75 -0.68 6.42
N VAL A 426 10.75 -0.18 5.18
CA VAL A 426 9.61 -0.29 4.25
C VAL A 426 9.54 -1.73 3.77
N GLY A 427 8.51 -2.47 4.19
CA GLY A 427 8.26 -3.83 3.71
C GLY A 427 7.67 -3.82 2.29
N PRO A 428 8.10 -4.71 1.38
CA PRO A 428 7.47 -4.87 0.08
C PRO A 428 6.19 -5.70 0.23
N LEU A 429 5.06 -5.18 -0.28
CA LEU A 429 3.80 -5.91 -0.40
C LEU A 429 4.00 -7.16 -1.29
N GLY A 430 3.80 -8.33 -0.70
CA GLY A 430 3.77 -9.61 -1.41
C GLY A 430 2.42 -9.85 -2.07
N SER A 431 2.38 -9.80 -3.39
CA SER A 431 1.26 -10.32 -4.19
C SER A 431 1.42 -11.83 -4.41
N LYS A 432 0.49 -12.65 -3.92
CA LYS A 432 0.32 -14.05 -4.35
C LYS A 432 -0.37 -14.08 -5.72
N PRO A 433 0.16 -14.79 -6.74
CA PRO A 433 -0.63 -15.13 -7.91
C PRO A 433 -1.34 -16.48 -7.71
N ASN A 434 -2.59 -16.54 -8.15
CA ASN A 434 -3.39 -17.76 -8.22
C ASN A 434 -2.82 -18.74 -9.25
N ASP A 435 -2.94 -20.03 -8.93
CA ASP A 435 -2.63 -21.18 -9.77
C ASP A 435 -3.31 -21.10 -11.15
N ALA A 436 -2.50 -21.16 -12.21
CA ALA A 436 -2.93 -21.53 -13.55
C ALA A 436 -1.87 -22.44 -14.17
N ASN A 437 -2.25 -23.72 -14.36
CA ASN A 437 -1.47 -24.73 -15.05
C ASN A 437 -1.14 -24.29 -16.49
N MET A 438 0.13 -24.00 -16.78
CA MET A 438 0.62 -23.82 -18.14
C MET A 438 1.75 -24.82 -18.42
N ARG A 439 1.46 -25.81 -19.27
CA ARG A 439 2.45 -26.77 -19.80
C ARG A 439 3.39 -26.03 -20.75
N ILE A 440 4.67 -25.96 -20.39
CA ILE A 440 5.75 -25.50 -21.27
C ILE A 440 6.30 -26.71 -22.03
N ILE A 441 6.09 -26.75 -23.34
CA ILE A 441 6.81 -27.64 -24.26
C ILE A 441 8.15 -26.96 -24.57
N SER A 442 9.24 -27.52 -24.02
CA SER A 442 10.60 -27.09 -24.33
C SER A 442 11.02 -27.63 -25.70
N LEU A 443 11.16 -26.75 -26.69
CA LEU A 443 11.82 -27.08 -27.96
C LEU A 443 13.32 -26.82 -27.80
N THR A 444 14.10 -27.89 -27.68
CA THR A 444 15.56 -27.84 -27.71
C THR A 444 16.05 -27.62 -29.15
N LEU A 445 16.75 -26.51 -29.35
CA LEU A 445 17.42 -26.17 -30.60
C LEU A 445 18.73 -26.98 -30.70
N PHE A 446 18.75 -28.00 -31.56
CA PHE A 446 19.98 -28.71 -31.94
C PHE A 446 20.73 -27.91 -33.01
N ILE A 447 21.94 -27.45 -32.71
CA ILE A 447 22.91 -26.97 -33.71
C ILE A 447 23.89 -28.13 -33.98
N PRO A 448 24.00 -28.67 -35.21
CA PRO A 448 25.07 -29.58 -35.54
C PRO A 448 26.29 -28.79 -36.02
N VAL A 449 27.35 -28.87 -35.23
CA VAL A 449 28.72 -28.61 -35.69
C VAL A 449 29.14 -29.81 -36.55
N PHE A 450 29.29 -29.61 -37.86
CA PHE A 450 30.02 -30.56 -38.70
C PHE A 450 30.91 -29.84 -39.72
N ALA A 451 32.15 -30.34 -39.74
CA ALA A 451 33.10 -30.34 -40.85
C ALA A 451 33.88 -29.05 -41.15
N LEU A 452 34.94 -28.87 -40.36
CA LEU A 452 36.23 -28.39 -40.84
C LEU A 452 36.97 -29.61 -41.43
N LEU A 453 36.95 -29.77 -42.76
CA LEU A 453 37.85 -30.64 -43.55
C LEU A 453 37.57 -30.45 -45.07
N LEU A 454 38.09 -29.35 -45.63
CA LEU A 454 38.74 -29.22 -46.95
C LEU A 454 39.13 -27.77 -47.19
#